data_AF-A0AAP0ZP54-F1
#
_entry.id   AF-A0AAP0ZP54-F1
#
_cell.length_a   1.000
_cell.length_b   1.000
_cell.length_c   1.000
_cell.angle_alpha   90.00
_cell.angle_beta   90.00
_cell.angle_gamma   90.00
#
_symmetry.space_group_name_H-M   'P 1'
#
loop_
_entity.id
_entity.type
_entity.pdbx_description
1 polymer ?
#
loop_
_entity_poly.entity_id
_entity_poly.type
_entity_poly.pdbx_seq_one_letter_code
_entity_poly.pdbx_strand_id
1 'polypeptide(L)'
;MSDQLDHKWRLMTKSRVAFGMWLLVWALILIIGIRLYLGVVAQKVPGYPTSGQFELCIVFPCLLLLLNALFILFSRRLPVALRLVAFFVQFLALPAFFLFVSGGV
;
A
#
# COMPACT_ATOMS: atom_id res chain seq x y z
N MET A 1 -25.91 -21.64 16.08
CA MET A 1 -25.83 -20.16 16.17
C MET A 1 -24.44 -19.68 16.60
N SER A 2 -23.75 -20.37 17.54
CA SER A 2 -22.35 -20.09 17.92
C SER A 2 -21.37 -20.14 16.73
N ASP A 3 -21.41 -21.22 15.94
CA ASP A 3 -20.43 -21.42 14.86
C ASP A 3 -20.41 -20.34 13.77
N GLN A 4 -21.58 -19.75 13.44
CA GLN A 4 -21.65 -18.67 12.45
C GLN A 4 -21.01 -17.37 12.95
N LEU A 5 -21.15 -17.06 14.24
CA LEU A 5 -20.53 -15.90 14.86
C LEU A 5 -19.01 -16.08 14.94
N ASP A 6 -18.55 -17.27 15.34
CA ASP A 6 -17.13 -17.61 15.44
C ASP A 6 -16.42 -17.58 14.08
N HIS A 7 -17.10 -18.03 13.02
CA HIS A 7 -16.59 -17.93 11.65
C HIS A 7 -16.43 -16.47 11.21
N LYS A 8 -17.44 -15.63 11.47
CA LYS A 8 -17.43 -14.21 11.10
C LYS A 8 -16.33 -13.45 11.84
N TRP A 9 -16.14 -13.73 13.14
CA TRP A 9 -15.06 -13.16 13.94
C TRP A 9 -13.67 -13.53 13.43
N ARG A 10 -13.42 -14.80 13.13
CA ARG A 10 -12.14 -15.25 12.57
C ARG A 10 -11.81 -14.57 11.24
N LEU A 11 -12.78 -14.42 10.34
CA LEU A 11 -12.58 -13.72 9.07
C LEU A 11 -12.24 -12.23 9.26
N MET A 12 -12.86 -11.56 10.23
CA MET A 12 -12.58 -10.15 10.52
C MET A 12 -11.15 -9.96 11.05
N THR A 13 -10.72 -10.80 12.00
CA THR A 13 -9.36 -10.74 12.56
C THR A 13 -8.32 -11.00 11.47
N LYS A 14 -8.51 -12.03 10.64
CA LYS A 14 -7.63 -12.32 9.49
C LYS A 14 -7.52 -11.15 8.52
N SER A 15 -8.64 -10.49 8.20
CA SER A 15 -8.65 -9.34 7.28
C SER A 15 -7.86 -8.16 7.85
N ARG A 16 -8.04 -7.84 9.15
CA ARG A 16 -7.31 -6.75 9.81
C ARG A 16 -5.81 -7.02 9.86
N VAL A 17 -5.42 -8.27 10.13
CA VAL A 17 -4.00 -8.68 10.09
C VAL A 17 -3.44 -8.56 8.68
N ALA A 18 -4.17 -9.03 7.65
CA ALA A 18 -3.72 -8.92 6.26
C ALA A 18 -3.50 -7.46 5.81
N PHE A 19 -4.48 -6.57 6.03
CA PHE A 19 -4.32 -5.15 5.71
C PHE A 19 -3.31 -4.45 6.62
N GLY A 20 -3.14 -4.91 7.87
CA GLY A 20 -2.09 -4.44 8.77
C GLY A 20 -0.69 -4.75 8.24
N MET A 21 -0.46 -5.96 7.74
CA MET A 21 0.80 -6.33 7.09
C MET A 21 1.06 -5.48 5.85
N TRP A 22 0.04 -5.31 5.00
CA TRP A 22 0.14 -4.45 3.83
C TRP A 22 0.43 -2.99 4.18
N LEU A 23 -0.20 -2.46 5.24
CA LEU A 23 0.08 -1.12 5.74
C LEU A 23 1.56 -0.95 6.11
N LEU A 24 2.16 -1.93 6.79
CA LEU A 24 3.58 -1.92 7.12
C LEU A 24 4.47 -1.99 5.88
N VAL A 25 4.13 -2.85 4.90
CA VAL A 25 4.87 -2.95 3.64
C VAL A 25 4.88 -1.61 2.91
N TRP A 26 3.71 -0.97 2.72
CA TRP A 26 3.64 0.32 2.05
C TRP A 26 4.25 1.46 2.87
N ALA A 27 4.25 1.39 4.20
CA ALA A 27 4.97 2.33 5.06
C ALA A 27 6.49 2.26 4.84
N LEU A 28 7.05 1.05 4.78
CA LEU A 28 8.47 0.85 4.50
C LEU A 28 8.83 1.34 3.09
N ILE A 29 8.02 1.02 2.09
CA ILE A 29 8.19 1.48 0.71
C ILE A 29 8.14 3.01 0.63
N LEU A 30 7.20 3.65 1.32
CA LEU A 30 7.10 5.11 1.37
C LEU A 30 8.35 5.75 1.99
N ILE A 31 8.87 5.19 3.09
CA ILE A 31 10.10 5.69 3.72
C ILE A 31 11.28 5.59 2.76
N ILE A 32 11.42 4.46 2.07
CA ILE A 32 12.47 4.25 1.06
C ILE A 32 12.29 5.25 -0.09
N GLY A 33 11.07 5.40 -0.61
CA GLY A 33 10.74 6.31 -1.70
C GLY A 33 11.02 7.77 -1.36
N ILE A 34 10.69 8.22 -0.15
CA ILE A 34 11.03 9.56 0.34
C ILE A 34 12.55 9.76 0.35
N ARG A 35 13.32 8.78 0.86
CA ARG A 35 14.79 8.87 0.88
C ARG A 35 15.39 8.92 -0.52
N LEU A 36 14.89 8.09 -1.44
CA LEU A 36 15.33 8.09 -2.84
C LEU A 36 15.04 9.43 -3.52
N TYR A 37 13.81 9.92 -3.39
CA TYR A 37 13.39 11.20 -3.97
C TYR A 37 14.23 12.37 -3.43
N LEU A 38 14.38 12.47 -2.11
CA LEU A 38 15.21 13.51 -1.49
C LEU A 38 16.69 13.39 -1.87
N GLY A 39 17.19 12.17 -2.07
CA GLY A 39 18.53 11.94 -2.60
C GLY A 39 18.72 12.54 -3.99
N VAL A 40 17.77 12.33 -4.91
CA VAL A 40 17.78 12.93 -6.26
C VAL A 40 17.71 14.45 -6.18
N VAL A 41 16.81 14.99 -5.35
CA VAL A 41 16.70 16.45 -5.12
C VAL A 41 18.03 17.05 -4.65
N ALA A 42 18.71 16.38 -3.72
CA ALA A 42 19.98 16.86 -3.18
C ALA A 42 21.11 16.90 -4.22
N GLN A 43 21.08 16.00 -5.22
CA GLN A 43 22.07 15.94 -6.29
C GLN A 43 21.92 17.06 -7.33
N LYS A 44 20.77 17.77 -7.36
CA LYS A 44 20.49 18.88 -8.30
C LYS A 44 20.75 18.52 -9.77
N VAL A 45 20.48 17.28 -10.16
CA VAL A 45 20.65 16.82 -11.54
C VAL A 45 19.65 17.56 -12.44
N PRO A 46 20.09 18.18 -13.56
CA PRO A 46 19.19 18.86 -14.47
C PRO A 46 18.08 17.93 -14.98
N GLY A 47 16.84 18.40 -14.97
CA GLY A 47 15.67 17.62 -15.38
C GLY A 47 15.13 16.66 -14.33
N TYR A 48 15.73 16.62 -13.13
CA TYR A 48 15.31 15.76 -12.03
C TYR A 48 15.12 16.53 -10.70
N PRO A 49 14.26 16.04 -9.79
CA PRO A 49 13.36 14.91 -10.01
C PRO A 49 12.21 15.27 -10.96
N THR A 50 11.71 14.27 -11.68
CA THR A 50 10.52 14.44 -12.53
C THR A 50 9.25 14.35 -11.68
N SER A 51 8.12 14.88 -12.18
CA SER A 51 6.82 14.72 -11.51
C SER A 51 6.45 13.24 -11.32
N GLY A 52 6.77 12.40 -12.30
CA GLY A 52 6.55 10.95 -12.22
C GLY A 52 7.32 10.30 -11.07
N GLN A 53 8.53 10.75 -10.76
CA GLN A 53 9.27 10.24 -9.58
C GLN A 53 8.61 10.63 -8.27
N PHE A 54 8.04 11.84 -8.16
CA PHE A 54 7.28 12.23 -6.99
C PHE A 54 6.01 11.38 -6.82
N GLU A 55 5.27 11.21 -7.93
CA GLU A 55 4.04 10.42 -7.94
C GLU A 55 4.29 8.96 -7.58
N LEU A 56 5.32 8.34 -8.17
CA LEU A 56 5.67 6.95 -7.91
C LEU A 56 6.28 6.78 -6.51
N CYS A 57 7.29 7.56 -6.12
CA CYS A 57 8.02 7.32 -4.88
C CYS A 57 7.26 7.75 -3.62
N ILE A 58 6.34 8.73 -3.73
CA ILE A 58 5.69 9.34 -2.56
C ILE A 58 4.17 9.18 -2.63
N VAL A 59 3.52 9.69 -3.68
CA VAL A 59 2.05 9.76 -3.73
C VAL A 59 1.45 8.35 -3.74
N PHE A 60 1.95 7.47 -4.61
CA PHE A 60 1.39 6.13 -4.78
C PHE A 60 1.48 5.25 -3.50
N PRO A 61 2.66 5.10 -2.84
CA PRO A 61 2.73 4.41 -1.56
C PRO A 61 1.89 5.05 -0.46
N CYS A 62 1.80 6.39 -0.44
CA CYS A 62 0.98 7.11 0.54
C CYS A 62 -0.51 6.79 0.38
N LEU A 63 -1.03 6.78 -0.86
CA LEU A 63 -2.41 6.41 -1.14
C LEU A 63 -2.72 4.97 -0.69
N LEU A 64 -1.83 4.02 -0.95
CA LEU A 64 -2.02 2.64 -0.53
C LEU A 64 -1.96 2.48 0.99
N LEU A 65 -1.11 3.25 1.67
CA LEU A 65 -1.04 3.29 3.13
C LEU A 65 -2.36 3.80 3.74
N LEU A 66 -2.89 4.90 3.21
CA LEU A 66 -4.19 5.45 3.64
C LEU A 66 -5.34 4.47 3.37
N LEU A 67 -5.37 3.84 2.20
CA LEU A 67 -6.38 2.85 1.85
C LEU A 67 -6.35 1.65 2.81
N ASN A 68 -5.16 1.14 3.16
CA ASN A 68 -5.05 0.08 4.17
C ASN A 68 -5.56 0.52 5.54
N ALA A 69 -5.24 1.74 5.97
CA ALA A 69 -5.74 2.27 7.24
C ALA A 69 -7.28 2.33 7.25
N LEU A 70 -7.89 2.76 6.14
CA LEU A 70 -9.34 2.77 5.96
C LEU A 70 -9.91 1.34 5.96
N PHE A 71 -9.28 0.38 5.26
CA PHE A 71 -9.72 -1.01 5.25
C PHE A 71 -9.66 -1.68 6.63
N ILE A 72 -8.67 -1.33 7.45
CA ILE A 72 -8.56 -1.79 8.84
C ILE A 72 -9.67 -1.14 9.70
N LEU A 73 -9.89 0.16 9.56
CA LEU A 73 -10.90 0.90 10.33
C LEU A 73 -12.32 0.43 10.02
N PHE A 74 -12.63 0.22 8.74
CA PHE A 74 -13.94 -0.17 8.26
C PHE A 74 -14.11 -1.68 8.07
N SER A 75 -13.15 -2.51 8.52
CA SER A 75 -13.12 -3.96 8.25
C SER A 75 -14.41 -4.70 8.65
N ARG A 76 -15.16 -4.16 9.62
CA ARG A 76 -16.43 -4.70 10.12
C ARG A 76 -17.61 -4.47 9.17
N ARG A 77 -17.56 -3.42 8.36
CA ARG A 77 -18.64 -3.01 7.45
C ARG A 77 -18.40 -3.44 6.00
N LEU A 78 -17.25 -4.04 5.73
CA LEU A 78 -16.82 -4.33 4.37
C LEU A 78 -17.26 -5.71 3.87
N PRO A 79 -17.84 -5.79 2.65
CA PRO A 79 -18.16 -7.06 2.04
C PRO A 79 -16.87 -7.87 1.79
N VAL A 80 -16.97 -9.20 1.81
CA VAL A 80 -15.82 -10.09 1.60
C VAL A 80 -15.19 -9.86 0.22
N ALA A 81 -16.01 -9.65 -0.81
CA ALA A 81 -15.56 -9.40 -2.18
C ALA A 81 -14.62 -8.18 -2.25
N LEU A 82 -14.99 -7.05 -1.64
CA LEU A 82 -14.15 -5.84 -1.67
C LEU A 82 -12.81 -6.07 -0.96
N ARG A 83 -12.79 -6.87 0.11
CA ARG A 83 -11.56 -7.22 0.81
C ARG A 83 -10.63 -8.06 -0.05
N LEU A 84 -11.18 -9.03 -0.79
CA LEU A 84 -10.39 -9.84 -1.71
C LEU A 84 -9.84 -9.00 -2.86
N VAL A 85 -10.68 -8.16 -3.49
CA VAL A 85 -10.25 -7.25 -4.55
C VAL A 85 -9.12 -6.33 -4.05
N ALA A 86 -9.30 -5.70 -2.88
CA ALA A 86 -8.29 -4.84 -2.29
C ALA A 86 -6.96 -5.57 -2.03
N PHE A 87 -7.02 -6.82 -1.57
CA PHE A 87 -5.85 -7.64 -1.37
C PHE A 87 -5.11 -7.93 -2.70
N PHE A 88 -5.83 -8.34 -3.74
CA PHE A 88 -5.24 -8.63 -5.05
C PHE A 88 -4.67 -7.38 -5.73
N VAL A 89 -5.36 -6.24 -5.62
CA VAL A 89 -4.85 -4.97 -6.15
C VAL A 89 -3.49 -4.65 -5.53
N GLN A 90 -3.33 -4.82 -4.22
CA GLN A 90 -2.04 -4.55 -3.57
C GLN A 90 -0.97 -5.57 -3.93
N PHE A 91 -1.36 -6.85 -4.06
CA PHE A 91 -0.47 -7.90 -4.50
C PHE A 91 0.08 -7.63 -5.92
N LEU A 92 -0.73 -7.10 -6.83
CA LEU A 92 -0.32 -6.72 -8.18
C LEU A 92 0.40 -5.35 -8.23
N ALA A 93 0.01 -4.42 -7.37
CA ALA A 93 0.63 -3.11 -7.26
C ALA A 93 2.10 -3.20 -6.84
N LEU A 94 2.44 -4.15 -5.97
CA LEU A 94 3.80 -4.31 -5.46
C LEU A 94 4.83 -4.61 -6.58
N PRO A 95 4.69 -5.66 -7.42
CA PRO A 95 5.64 -5.90 -8.51
C PRO A 95 5.57 -4.80 -9.58
N ALA A 96 4.38 -4.26 -9.87
CA ALA A 96 4.25 -3.15 -10.82
C ALA A 96 5.05 -1.93 -10.36
N PHE A 97 4.96 -1.57 -9.07
CA PHE A 97 5.74 -0.49 -8.47
C PHE A 97 7.24 -0.67 -8.72
N PHE A 98 7.79 -1.86 -8.47
CA PHE A 98 9.21 -2.11 -8.69
C PHE A 98 9.62 -2.02 -10.17
N LEU A 99 8.77 -2.49 -11.09
CA LEU A 99 9.03 -2.38 -12.53
C LEU A 99 9.09 -0.91 -13.00
N PHE A 100 8.18 -0.06 -12.51
CA PHE A 100 8.15 1.35 -12.92
C PHE A 100 9.20 2.21 -12.20
N VAL A 101 9.46 1.95 -10.91
CA VAL A 101 10.47 2.70 -10.16
C VAL A 101 11.88 2.34 -10.61
N SER A 102 12.16 1.09 -11.00
CA SER A 102 13.49 0.69 -11.52
C SER A 102 13.80 1.22 -12.91
N GLY A 103 12.79 1.57 -13.71
CA GLY A 103 12.98 2.12 -15.07
C GLY A 103 13.18 3.65 -15.10
N GLY A 104 13.07 4.33 -13.97
CA GLY A 104 13.11 5.79 -13.84
C GLY A 104 14.22 6.33 -12.93
N VAL A 105 15.19 5.48 -12.57
CA VAL A 105 16.49 5.87 -11.99
C VAL A 105 17.55 5.75 -13.07
#